data_AF-A0A0F3N7Q9-F1
#
_entry.id   AF-A0A0F3N7Q9-F1
#
_cell.length_a   1.000
_cell.length_b   1.000
_cell.length_c   1.000
_cell.angle_alpha   90.00
_cell.angle_beta   90.00
_cell.angle_gamma   90.00
#
_symmetry.space_group_name_H-M   'P 1'
#
loop_
_entity.id
_entity.type
_entity.pdbx_description
1 polymer ?
#
loop_
_entity_poly.entity_id
_entity_poly.type
_entity_poly.pdbx_seq_one_letter_code
_entity_poly.pdbx_strand_id
1 'polypeptide(L)' 'MPKLKTKSSAKKRFKITASGKVVAAQSTKRHGMTKRSKRSLRTRRGLLS' A
#
# COMPACT_ATOMS: atom_id res chain seq x y z
N MET A 1 14.78 -11.68 28.46
CA MET A 1 14.19 -10.62 27.60
C MET A 1 13.26 -11.27 26.58
N PRO A 2 11.96 -10.90 26.54
CA PRO A 2 11.02 -11.50 25.60
C PRO A 2 11.26 -11.00 24.17
N LYS A 3 11.18 -11.90 23.18
CA LYS A 3 11.34 -11.55 21.77
C LYS A 3 10.14 -10.76 21.26
N LEU A 4 10.41 -9.66 20.57
CA LEU A 4 9.37 -8.80 19.99
C LEU A 4 8.52 -9.59 18.97
N LYS A 5 7.20 -9.39 19.03
CA LYS A 5 6.24 -10.02 18.12
C LYS A 5 5.93 -9.10 16.95
N THR A 6 5.98 -9.65 15.73
CA THR A 6 5.62 -8.92 14.52
C THR A 6 4.11 -8.78 14.39
N LYS A 7 3.63 -7.61 13.97
CA LYS A 7 2.21 -7.40 13.64
C LYS A 7 1.91 -7.92 12.24
N SER A 8 1.07 -8.94 12.14
CA SER A 8 0.72 -9.60 10.88
C SER A 8 -0.02 -8.67 9.91
N SER A 9 -0.79 -7.71 10.42
CA SER A 9 -1.49 -6.70 9.62
C SER A 9 -0.51 -5.81 8.84
N ALA A 10 0.55 -5.34 9.50
CA ALA A 10 1.57 -4.49 8.91
C ALA A 10 2.39 -5.25 7.86
N LYS A 11 2.86 -6.47 8.20
CA LYS A 11 3.62 -7.34 7.27
C LYS A 11 2.89 -7.59 5.94
N LYS A 12 1.56 -7.68 5.97
CA LYS A 12 0.73 -7.92 4.77
C LYS A 12 0.52 -6.66 3.91
N ARG A 13 0.73 -5.47 4.47
CA ARG A 13 0.33 -4.18 3.84
C ARG A 13 1.52 -3.31 3.43
N PHE A 14 2.63 -3.39 4.18
CA PHE A 14 3.78 -2.52 4.01
C PHE A 14 5.05 -3.35 3.80
N LYS A 15 5.88 -2.92 2.86
CA LYS A 15 7.21 -3.50 2.62
C LYS A 15 8.26 -2.41 2.75
N ILE A 16 9.44 -2.77 3.26
CA ILE A 16 10.56 -1.84 3.36
C ILE A 16 11.50 -2.12 2.19
N THR A 17 11.91 -1.08 1.46
CA THR A 17 12.93 -1.18 0.41
C THR A 17 14.32 -1.35 1.01
N ALA A 18 15.31 -1.76 0.22
CA ALA A 18 16.70 -1.84 0.68
C ALA A 18 17.23 -0.51 1.25
N SER A 19 16.71 0.62 0.76
CA SER A 19 17.06 1.97 1.23
C SER A 19 16.31 2.43 2.50
N GLY A 20 15.45 1.59 3.09
CA GLY A 20 14.67 1.91 4.29
C GLY A 20 13.33 2.61 4.04
N LYS A 21 12.98 2.97 2.79
CA LYS A 21 11.67 3.56 2.44
C LYS A 21 10.53 2.56 2.54
N VAL A 22 9.32 3.02 2.87
CA VAL A 22 8.13 2.19 3.06
C VAL A 22 7.24 2.20 1.83
N VAL A 23 7.05 1.03 1.23
CA VAL A 23 6.18 0.82 0.07
C VAL A 23 4.79 0.39 0.51
N ALA A 24 3.77 1.05 -0.02
CA ALA A 24 2.37 0.78 0.24
C ALA A 24 1.52 0.79 -1.05
N ALA A 25 0.39 0.10 -1.04
CA ALA A 25 -0.58 0.21 -2.11
C ALA A 25 -1.49 1.44 -1.91
N GLN A 26 -1.76 2.18 -2.99
CA GLN A 26 -2.78 3.23 -3.03
C GLN A 26 -4.14 2.71 -2.56
N SER A 27 -4.78 3.44 -1.64
CA SER A 27 -6.06 3.06 -1.06
C SER A 27 -7.22 3.32 -2.02
N THR A 28 -8.38 2.74 -1.71
CA THR A 28 -9.67 2.96 -2.39
C THR A 28 -9.77 2.51 -3.86
N LYS A 29 -8.77 1.89 -4.49
CA LYS A 29 -8.81 1.50 -5.92
C LYS A 29 -9.53 0.18 -6.25
N ARG A 30 -10.21 -0.44 -5.29
CA ARG A 30 -10.83 -1.76 -5.44
C ARG A 30 -12.31 -1.74 -5.86
N HIS A 31 -13.05 -0.67 -5.53
CA HIS A 31 -14.50 -0.58 -5.78
C HIS A 31 -14.91 0.84 -6.21
N GLY A 32 -16.09 0.96 -6.82
CA GLY A 32 -16.67 2.25 -7.23
C GLY A 32 -15.95 2.93 -8.40
N MET A 33 -15.33 2.15 -9.30
CA MET A 33 -14.47 2.67 -10.37
C MET A 33 -15.26 3.38 -11.47
N THR A 34 -16.53 3.01 -11.67
CA THR A 34 -17.45 3.66 -12.63
C THR A 34 -17.64 5.15 -12.34
N LYS A 35 -17.62 5.54 -11.06
CA LYS A 35 -17.82 6.93 -10.60
C LYS A 35 -16.54 7.79 -10.65
N ARG A 36 -15.41 7.24 -11.11
CA ARG A 36 -14.11 7.91 -11.02
C ARG A 36 -13.61 8.41 -12.36
N SER A 37 -12.91 9.54 -12.33
CA SER A 37 -12.27 10.08 -13.53
C SER A 37 -11.15 9.18 -14.04
N LYS A 38 -11.02 9.08 -15.37
CA LYS A 38 -9.99 8.26 -16.04
C LYS A 38 -8.56 8.63 -15.61
N ARG A 39 -8.32 9.88 -15.19
CA ARG A 39 -7.02 10.35 -14.67
C ARG A 39 -6.72 9.73 -13.31
N SER A 40 -7.68 9.82 -12.39
CA SER A 40 -7.56 9.23 -11.05
C SER A 40 -7.33 7.72 -11.09
N LEU A 41 -8.00 7.03 -12.02
CA LEU A 41 -7.81 5.59 -12.24
C LEU A 41 -6.39 5.23 -12.70
N ARG A 42 -5.72 6.07 -13.47
CA ARG A 42 -4.34 5.83 -13.94
C ARG A 42 -3.32 6.09 -12.85
N THR A 43 -3.41 7.23 -12.18
CA THR A 43 -2.45 7.62 -11.14
C THR A 43 -2.43 6.64 -9.97
N ARG A 44 -3.59 6.06 -9.61
CA ARG A 44 -3.68 5.13 -8.46
C ARG A 44 -3.24 3.69 -8.75
N ARG A 45 -2.81 3.35 -9.97
CA ARG A 45 -2.40 1.98 -10.33
C ARG A 45 -1.13 1.54 -9.59
N GLY A 46 -0.16 2.44 -9.45
CA GLY A 46 1.15 2.17 -8.87
C GLY A 46 1.18 1.87 -7.37
N LEU A 47 2.38 1.51 -6.91
CA LEU A 47 2.76 1.50 -5.50
C LEU A 47 3.20 2.91 -5.09
N LEU A 48 2.82 3.32 -3.89
CA LEU A 48 3.43 4.45 -3.20
C LEU A 48 4.76 3.97 -2.64
N SER A 49 5.84 4.66 -2.98
CA SER A 49 7.18 4.47 -2.41
C SER A 49 7.52 5.58 -1.45
#